data_AF-A0A2G5TUD2-F1
#
_entry.id   AF-A0A2G5TUD2-F1
#
_cell.length_a   1.000
_cell.length_b   1.000
_cell.length_c   1.000
_cell.angle_alpha   90.00
_cell.angle_beta   90.00
_cell.angle_gamma   90.00
#
_symmetry.space_group_name_H-M   'P 1'
#
loop_
_entity.id
_entity.type
_entity.pdbx_description
1 polymer ?
#
loop_
_entity_poly.entity_id
_entity_poly.type
_entity_poly.pdbx_seq_one_letter_code
_entity_poly.pdbx_strand_id
1 'polypeptide(L)' 'MSSDRLKEAAECERKAEECMKTSMIKLKFKPDFDGAAMAMERASVCYRNAKEHRKAADSLVKAAEYYEQNRNLFHAAK' A
#
# COMPACT_ATOMS: atom_id res chain seq x y z
N MET A 1 -20.97 -1.54 8.16
CA MET A 1 -19.84 -1.26 9.07
C MET A 1 -18.59 -2.05 8.66
N SER A 2 -18.54 -3.38 8.78
CA SER A 2 -17.33 -4.15 8.39
C SER A 2 -17.12 -4.23 6.87
N SER A 3 -18.19 -4.36 6.07
CA SER A 3 -18.09 -4.45 4.61
C SER A 3 -17.60 -3.17 3.95
N ASP A 4 -17.87 -2.01 4.53
CA ASP A 4 -17.45 -0.71 3.97
C ASP A 4 -15.94 -0.52 4.10
N ARG A 5 -15.37 -0.97 5.23
CA ARG A 5 -13.92 -0.98 5.45
C ARG A 5 -13.20 -1.98 4.56
N LEU A 6 -13.81 -3.13 4.27
CA LEU A 6 -13.25 -4.09 3.32
C LEU A 6 -13.22 -3.54 1.89
N LYS A 7 -14.26 -2.79 1.48
CA LYS A 7 -14.27 -2.10 0.19
C LYS A 7 -13.20 -1.01 0.13
N GLU A 8 -13.09 -0.17 1.17
CA GLU A 8 -12.06 0.88 1.25
C GLU A 8 -10.64 0.26 1.22
N ALA A 9 -10.44 -0.88 1.89
CA ALA A 9 -9.17 -1.61 1.85
C ALA A 9 -8.84 -2.11 0.43
N ALA A 10 -9.80 -2.72 -0.27
CA ALA A 10 -9.62 -3.18 -1.64
C ALA A 10 -9.35 -2.02 -2.62
N GLU A 11 -9.98 -0.86 -2.44
CA GLU A 11 -9.67 0.34 -3.23
C GLU A 11 -8.25 0.85 -2.96
N CYS A 12 -7.78 0.75 -1.71
CA CYS A 12 -6.40 1.11 -1.36
C CYS A 12 -5.39 0.15 -1.99
N GLU A 13 -5.66 -1.16 -2.01
CA GLU A 13 -4.83 -2.14 -2.74
C GLU A 13 -4.76 -1.81 -4.22
N ARG A 14 -5.91 -1.51 -4.84
CA ARG A 14 -5.96 -1.13 -6.26
C ARG A 14 -5.14 0.13 -6.55
N LYS A 15 -5.20 1.13 -5.67
CA LYS A 15 -4.37 2.34 -5.76
C LYS A 15 -2.88 2.03 -5.64
N ALA A 16 -2.49 1.12 -4.75
CA ALA A 16 -1.11 0.68 -4.63
C ALA A 16 -0.61 0.03 -5.93
N GLU A 17 -1.44 -0.84 -6.55
CA GLU A 17 -1.14 -1.43 -7.86
C GLU A 17 -1.08 -0.38 -8.98
N GLU A 18 -1.93 0.65 -8.94
CA GLU A 18 -1.87 1.77 -9.89
C GLU A 18 -0.60 2.62 -9.71
N CYS A 19 -0.11 2.81 -8.49
CA CYS A 19 1.17 3.49 -8.20
C CYS A 19 2.39 2.67 -8.68
N MET A 20 2.28 1.34 -8.64
CA MET A 20 3.29 0.40 -9.15
C MET A 20 3.30 0.32 -10.68
N LYS A 21 2.14 0.52 -11.34
CA LYS A 21 2.04 0.52 -12.81
C LYS A 21 2.74 1.74 -13.39
N THR A 22 3.97 1.54 -13.85
CA THR A 22 4.70 2.49 -14.68
C THR A 22 4.06 2.55 -16.06
N SER A 23 3.11 3.47 -16.24
CA SER A 23 2.49 3.69 -17.54
C SER A 23 3.38 4.61 -18.38
N MET A 24 3.80 4.16 -19.57
CA MET A 24 4.61 4.94 -20.52
C MET A 24 3.96 6.29 -20.89
N ILE A 25 2.63 6.37 -20.75
CA ILE A 25 1.81 7.57 -21.01
C ILE A 25 2.01 8.66 -19.94
N LYS A 26 2.43 8.30 -18.71
CA LYS A 26 2.50 9.22 -17.56
C LYS A 26 3.92 9.77 -17.26
N LEU A 27 4.90 9.52 -18.13
CA LEU A 27 6.29 9.96 -17.97
C LEU A 27 6.92 9.57 -16.60
N LYS A 28 6.37 8.55 -15.92
CA LYS A 28 6.91 8.00 -14.67
C LYS A 28 7.90 6.90 -15.02
N PHE A 29 9.17 7.29 -15.19
CA PHE A 29 10.28 6.35 -15.41
C PHE A 29 10.65 5.53 -14.16
N LYS A 30 10.07 5.85 -13.00
CA LYS A 30 10.24 5.10 -11.75
C LYS A 30 8.87 4.75 -11.14
N PRO A 31 8.67 3.51 -10.67
CA PRO A 31 7.49 3.15 -9.89
C PRO A 31 7.38 4.03 -8.64
N ASP A 32 6.15 4.41 -8.28
CA ASP A 32 5.89 5.24 -7.11
C ASP A 32 5.76 4.36 -5.86
N PHE A 33 6.91 3.90 -5.36
CA PHE A 33 6.98 3.01 -4.20
C PHE A 33 6.44 3.68 -2.92
N ASP A 34 6.68 4.98 -2.75
CA ASP A 34 6.22 5.75 -1.59
C ASP A 34 4.68 5.83 -1.57
N GLY A 35 4.07 6.21 -2.70
CA GLY A 35 2.64 6.25 -2.85
C GLY A 35 1.97 4.87 -2.75
N ALA A 36 2.64 3.81 -3.21
CA ALA A 36 2.16 2.44 -3.05
C ALA A 36 2.21 1.98 -1.59
N ALA A 37 3.29 2.27 -0.87
CA ALA A 37 3.45 1.90 0.54
C ALA A 37 2.42 2.60 1.44
N MET A 38 2.21 3.91 1.25
CA MET A 38 1.19 4.67 1.99
C MET A 38 -0.23 4.14 1.74
N ALA A 39 -0.53 3.72 0.51
CA ALA A 39 -1.82 3.11 0.18
C ALA A 39 -2.01 1.76 0.88
N MET A 40 -0.96 0.94 0.96
CA MET A 40 -0.96 -0.35 1.65
C MET A 40 -1.06 -0.21 3.18
N GLU A 41 -0.41 0.78 3.78
CA GLU A 41 -0.59 1.11 5.21
C GLU A 41 -2.06 1.46 5.50
N ARG A 42 -2.68 2.28 4.65
CA ARG A 42 -4.09 2.64 4.78
C ARG A 42 -5.00 1.41 4.63
N ALA A 43 -4.70 0.50 3.71
CA ALA A 43 -5.41 -0.77 3.59
C ALA A 43 -5.29 -1.60 4.87
N SER A 44 -4.11 -1.64 5.50
CA SER A 44 -3.90 -2.36 6.76
C SER A 44 -4.79 -1.86 7.90
N VAL A 45 -4.96 -0.53 8.02
CA VAL A 45 -5.82 0.08 9.03
C VAL A 45 -7.29 -0.30 8.77
N CYS A 46 -7.71 -0.29 7.51
CA CYS A 46 -9.05 -0.70 7.10
C CYS A 46 -9.30 -2.19 7.41
N TYR A 47 -8.35 -3.08 7.11
CA TYR A 47 -8.44 -4.51 7.45
C TYR A 47 -8.46 -4.77 8.96
N ARG A 48 -7.63 -4.05 9.73
CA ARG A 48 -7.62 -4.13 11.20
C ARG A 48 -8.97 -3.73 11.79
N ASN A 49 -9.58 -2.67 11.27
CA ASN A 49 -10.91 -2.21 11.68
C ASN A 49 -12.02 -3.20 11.25
N ALA A 50 -11.81 -3.95 10.17
CA ALA A 50 -12.68 -5.03 9.74
C ALA A 50 -12.47 -6.36 10.49
N LYS A 51 -11.55 -6.41 11.48
CA LYS A 51 -11.11 -7.61 12.21
C LYS A 51 -10.39 -8.66 11.35
N GLU A 52 -9.95 -8.28 10.16
CA GLU A 52 -9.15 -9.11 9.25
C GLU A 52 -7.66 -8.93 9.57
N HIS A 53 -7.23 -9.42 10.73
CA HIS A 53 -5.85 -9.23 11.21
C HIS A 53 -4.79 -9.86 10.30
N ARG A 54 -5.13 -10.99 9.65
CA ARG A 54 -4.21 -11.68 8.73
C ARG A 54 -3.91 -10.82 7.50
N LYS A 55 -4.95 -10.28 6.86
CA LYS A 55 -4.81 -9.37 5.70
C LYS A 55 -4.11 -8.08 6.10
N ALA A 56 -4.41 -7.53 7.28
CA ALA A 56 -3.74 -6.33 7.77
C ALA A 56 -2.22 -6.53 7.89
N ALA A 57 -1.78 -7.68 8.42
CA ALA A 57 -0.37 -8.03 8.52
C ALA A 57 0.27 -8.18 7.13
N ASP A 58 -0.38 -8.91 6.21
CA ASP A 58 0.11 -9.08 4.84
C ASP A 58 0.25 -7.73 4.10
N SER A 59 -0.70 -6.80 4.30
CA SER A 59 -0.62 -5.45 3.72
C SER A 59 0.55 -4.64 4.29
N LEU A 60 0.83 -4.74 5.59
CA LEU A 60 1.96 -4.06 6.23
C LEU A 60 3.30 -4.62 5.76
N VAL A 61 3.43 -5.94 5.60
CA VAL A 61 4.65 -6.57 5.07
C VAL A 61 4.94 -6.03 3.67
N LYS A 62 3.95 -6.02 2.79
CA LYS A 62 4.11 -5.44 1.44
C LYS A 62 4.45 -3.94 1.46
N ALA A 63 3.88 -3.17 2.38
CA ALA A 63 4.23 -1.76 2.55
C ALA A 63 5.71 -1.58 2.92
N ALA A 64 6.22 -2.40 3.85
CA ALA A 64 7.63 -2.42 4.23
C ALA A 64 8.54 -2.79 3.06
N GLU A 65 8.19 -3.83 2.28
CA GLU A 65 8.93 -4.22 1.08
C GLU A 65 9.03 -3.06 0.06
N TYR A 66 7.97 -2.27 -0.09
CA TYR A 66 7.97 -1.10 -0.96
C TYR A 66 8.85 0.03 -0.43
N TYR A 67 8.86 0.28 0.88
CA TYR A 67 9.77 1.25 1.49
C TYR A 67 11.25 0.86 1.34
N GLU A 68 11.55 -0.44 1.48
CA GLU A 68 12.90 -0.99 1.24
C GLU A 68 13.33 -0.84 -0.22
N GLN A 69 12.44 -1.19 -1.18
CA GLN A 69 12.73 -1.06 -2.61
C GLN A 69 12.92 0.38 -3.06
N ASN A 70 12.23 1.34 -2.44
CA ASN A 70 12.41 2.75 -2.75
C ASN A 70 13.79 3.29 -2.31
N ARG A 71 14.61 2.49 -1.60
CA ARG A 71 15.84 2.92 -0.92
C ARG A 71 15.62 4.19 -0.10
N ASN A 72 14.40 4.39 0.41
CA ASN A 72 14.07 5.54 1.22
C ASN A 72 14.56 5.25 2.65
N LEU A 73 15.88 5.25 2.83
CA LEU A 73 16.58 4.97 4.09
C LEU A 73 16.08 5.85 5.25
N PHE A 74 15.48 7.01 4.95
CA PHE A 74 14.89 7.92 5.92
C PHE A 74 13.54 7.44 6.49
N HIS A 75 12.79 6.57 5.79
CA HIS A 75 11.57 5.94 6.33
C HIS A 75 11.82 4.52 6.86
N ALA A 76 12.84 3.81 6.36
CA ALA A 76 13.22 2.49 6.85
C ALA A 76 13.71 2.48 8.32
N ALA A 77 14.04 3.65 8.87
CA ALA A 77 14.51 3.82 10.25
C ALA A 77 13.44 4.34 11.23
N LYS A 78 12.18 4.49 10.79
CA LYS A 78 11.07 4.99 11.60
C LYS A 78 10.13 3.87 12.02
#